data_AF-X1ESA7-F1
#
_entry.id   AF-X1ESA7-F1
#
_cell.length_a   1.000
_cell.length_b   1.000
_cell.length_c   1.000
_cell.angle_alpha   90.00
_cell.angle_beta   90.00
_cell.angle_gamma   90.00
#
_symmetry.space_group_name_H-M   'P 1'
#
loop_
_entity.id
_entity.type
_entity.pdbx_description
1 polymer ?
#
loop_
_entity_poly.entity_id
_entity_poly.type
_entity_poly.pdbx_seq_one_letter_code
_entity_poly.pdbx_strand_id
1 'polypeptide(L)'
;MLQEEENREQDLTVIEGPGAYIRYICFNVTTDPYTDVRVREAVAAAIDRSKICDVVFMGTHGPLYSMVPMGMWSHIDAFKD
;
A
#
# COMPACT_ATOMS: atom_id res chain seq x y z
N MET A 1 -16.35 36.54 -7.64
CA MET A 1 -16.48 35.24 -6.97
C MET A 1 -15.87 34.07 -7.78
N LEU A 2 -15.63 34.20 -9.09
CA LEU A 2 -14.97 33.14 -9.90
C LEU A 2 -13.54 33.47 -10.34
N GLN A 3 -12.90 34.49 -9.77
CA GLN A 3 -11.52 34.91 -10.13
C GLN A 3 -10.50 34.69 -9.00
N GLU A 4 -10.88 34.06 -7.90
CA GLU A 4 -10.00 33.85 -6.73
C GLU A 4 -9.40 32.44 -6.64
N GLU A 5 -9.83 31.49 -7.47
CA GLU A 5 -9.30 30.10 -7.42
C GLU A 5 -8.05 29.89 -8.29
N GLU A 6 -7.79 30.73 -9.29
CA GLU A 6 -6.76 30.50 -10.32
C GLU A 6 -5.32 30.80 -9.85
N ASN A 7 -5.11 31.25 -8.60
CA ASN A 7 -3.82 31.79 -8.16
C ASN A 7 -3.25 31.18 -6.86
N ARG A 8 -3.78 30.03 -6.40
CA ARG A 8 -3.30 29.37 -5.17
C ARG A 8 -2.17 28.36 -5.39
N GLU A 9 -1.91 27.96 -6.64
CA GLU A 9 -0.91 26.93 -6.98
C GLU A 9 0.50 27.51 -7.18
N GLN A 10 0.64 28.79 -7.49
CA GLN A 10 1.91 29.39 -7.94
C GLN A 10 2.97 29.54 -6.81
N ASP A 11 2.58 29.42 -5.54
CA ASP A 11 3.48 29.56 -4.37
C ASP A 11 3.58 28.28 -3.52
N LEU A 12 3.14 27.12 -4.02
CA LEU A 12 3.19 25.86 -3.27
C LEU A 12 4.34 24.96 -3.75
N THR A 13 5.16 24.50 -2.81
CA THR A 13 6.18 23.47 -3.05
C THR A 13 5.68 22.13 -2.55
N VAL A 14 5.54 21.15 -3.44
CA VAL A 14 5.27 19.75 -3.06
C VAL A 14 6.59 19.06 -2.76
N ILE A 15 6.72 18.51 -1.56
CA ILE A 15 7.90 17.76 -1.13
C ILE A 15 7.49 16.29 -1.01
N GLU A 16 8.16 15.43 -1.77
CA GLU A 16 7.97 13.99 -1.74
C GLU A 16 9.11 13.32 -0.97
N GLY A 17 8.78 12.27 -0.23
CA GLY A 17 9.75 11.50 0.52
C GLY A 17 9.23 10.11 0.89
N PRO A 18 10.14 9.15 1.16
CA PRO A 18 9.75 7.80 1.54
C PRO A 18 9.00 7.78 2.88
N GLY A 19 7.83 7.15 2.89
CA GLY A 19 7.04 6.92 4.10
C GLY A 19 7.38 5.57 4.74
N ALA A 20 7.41 5.54 6.08
CA ALA A 20 7.67 4.32 6.86
C ALA A 20 6.42 3.45 7.12
N TYR A 21 5.27 3.79 6.54
CA TYR A 21 4.01 3.11 6.81
C TYR A 21 3.76 1.98 5.81
N ILE A 22 3.09 0.93 6.26
CA ILE A 22 2.63 -0.20 5.44
C ILE A 22 1.14 -0.42 5.66
N ARG A 23 0.48 -1.12 4.73
CA ARG A 23 -0.92 -1.53 4.86
C ARG A 23 -1.03 -3.02 4.63
N TYR A 24 -1.84 -3.68 5.44
CA TYR A 24 -2.01 -5.13 5.44
C TYR A 24 -3.43 -5.49 5.84
N ILE A 25 -3.84 -6.69 5.44
CA ILE A 25 -5.11 -7.30 5.84
C ILE A 25 -4.79 -8.28 6.96
N CYS A 26 -5.52 -8.17 8.07
CA CYS A 26 -5.41 -9.12 9.17
C CYS A 26 -6.48 -10.20 9.02
N PHE A 27 -6.06 -11.47 9.05
CA PHE A 27 -6.98 -12.59 9.19
C PHE A 27 -7.18 -12.94 10.66
N ASN A 28 -8.42 -13.18 11.06
CA ASN A 28 -8.67 -13.85 12.34
C ASN A 28 -8.43 -15.35 12.19
N VAL A 29 -7.23 -15.80 12.58
CA VAL A 29 -6.77 -17.19 12.40
C VAL A 29 -7.45 -18.22 13.31
N THR A 30 -8.40 -17.79 14.15
CA THR A 30 -9.20 -18.69 15.00
C THR A 30 -10.62 -18.88 14.50
N THR A 31 -10.99 -18.24 13.38
CA THR A 31 -12.35 -18.32 12.80
C THR A 31 -12.28 -18.97 11.42
N ASP A 32 -13.11 -19.98 11.20
CA ASP A 32 -13.23 -20.63 9.89
C ASP A 32 -13.77 -19.64 8.82
N PRO A 33 -13.28 -19.68 7.57
CA PRO A 33 -12.32 -20.64 7.01
C PRO A 33 -10.84 -20.20 7.15
N TYR A 34 -10.55 -19.11 7.88
CA TYR A 34 -9.21 -18.51 7.94
C TYR A 34 -8.23 -19.24 8.88
N THR A 35 -8.69 -20.27 9.58
CA THR A 35 -7.85 -21.24 10.30
C THR A 35 -6.89 -21.95 9.34
N ASP A 36 -7.34 -22.26 8.12
CA ASP A 36 -6.53 -22.89 7.07
C ASP A 36 -5.56 -21.88 6.42
N VAL A 37 -4.26 -22.18 6.48
CA VAL A 37 -3.21 -21.34 5.87
C VAL A 37 -3.38 -21.20 4.36
N ARG A 38 -3.85 -22.26 3.68
CA ARG A 38 -4.03 -22.27 2.23
C ARG A 38 -5.11 -21.28 1.79
N VAL A 39 -6.12 -21.06 2.63
CA VAL A 39 -7.16 -20.05 2.38
C VAL A 39 -6.56 -18.65 2.43
N ARG A 40 -5.70 -18.37 3.41
CA ARG A 40 -5.04 -17.06 3.55
C ARG A 40 -4.05 -16.80 2.40
N GLU A 41 -3.29 -17.83 2.00
CA GLU A 41 -2.40 -17.78 0.84
C GLU A 41 -3.19 -17.55 -0.45
N ALA A 42 -4.31 -18.27 -0.66
CA ALA A 42 -5.17 -18.09 -1.82
C ALA A 42 -5.74 -16.67 -1.90
N VAL A 43 -6.18 -16.09 -0.77
CA VAL A 43 -6.61 -14.69 -0.73
C VAL A 43 -5.46 -13.75 -1.05
N ALA A 44 -4.26 -13.98 -0.50
CA ALA A 44 -3.10 -13.15 -0.76
C ALA A 44 -2.64 -13.19 -2.24
N ALA A 45 -2.79 -14.34 -2.91
CA ALA A 45 -2.50 -14.52 -4.33
C ALA A 45 -3.57 -13.89 -5.25
N ALA A 46 -4.83 -13.85 -4.80
CA ALA A 46 -5.94 -13.27 -5.57
C ALA A 46 -5.93 -11.73 -5.61
N ILE A 47 -5.19 -11.06 -4.72
CA ILE A 47 -5.16 -9.60 -4.61
C ILE A 47 -4.14 -8.98 -5.58
N ASP A 48 -4.65 -8.17 -6.51
CA ASP A 48 -3.85 -7.30 -7.38
C ASP A 48 -3.37 -6.06 -6.62
N ARG A 49 -2.15 -6.15 -6.08
CA ARG A 49 -1.53 -5.07 -5.30
C ARG A 49 -1.22 -3.85 -6.16
N SER A 50 -0.78 -4.03 -7.40
CA SER A 50 -0.44 -2.94 -8.32
C SER A 50 -1.68 -2.10 -8.63
N LYS A 51 -2.81 -2.75 -8.94
CA LYS A 51 -4.07 -2.04 -9.19
C LYS A 51 -4.56 -1.24 -7.97
N ILE A 52 -4.35 -1.73 -6.75
CA ILE A 52 -4.67 -0.98 -5.53
C ILE A 52 -3.79 0.27 -5.42
N CYS A 53 -2.48 0.14 -5.65
CA CYS A 53 -1.54 1.26 -5.66
C CYS A 53 -1.93 2.34 -6.68
N ASP A 54 -2.30 1.93 -7.89
CA ASP A 54 -2.66 2.86 -8.97
C ASP A 54 -4.01 3.54 -8.71
N VAL A 55 -5.04 2.76 -8.37
CA VAL A 55 -6.43 3.26 -8.32
C VAL A 55 -6.76 3.91 -6.98
N VAL A 56 -6.38 3.30 -5.86
CA VAL A 56 -6.73 3.78 -4.52
C VAL A 56 -5.74 4.83 -4.04
N PHE A 57 -4.45 4.61 -4.30
CA PHE A 57 -3.39 5.48 -3.84
C PHE A 57 -2.86 6.43 -4.92
N MET A 58 -3.47 6.45 -6.11
CA MET A 58 -3.13 7.38 -7.19
C MET A 58 -1.64 7.35 -7.56
N GLY A 59 -1.03 6.17 -7.51
CA GLY A 59 0.39 5.97 -7.84
C GLY A 59 1.39 6.48 -6.78
N THR A 60 0.93 6.99 -5.64
CA THR A 60 1.81 7.50 -4.57
C THR A 60 2.39 6.39 -3.68
N HIS A 61 2.04 5.13 -3.95
CA HIS A 61 2.43 3.96 -3.17
C HIS A 61 2.91 2.84 -4.09
N GLY A 62 3.87 2.03 -3.64
CA GLY A 62 4.31 0.82 -4.35
C GLY A 62 3.75 -0.46 -3.73
N PRO A 63 3.61 -1.56 -4.52
CA PRO A 63 3.23 -2.86 -4.00
C PRO A 63 4.30 -3.36 -3.01
N LEU A 64 3.86 -3.97 -1.91
CA LEU A 64 4.74 -4.40 -0.82
C LEU A 64 4.66 -5.91 -0.60
N TYR A 65 5.84 -6.55 -0.48
CA TYR A 65 6.00 -7.99 -0.24
C TYR A 65 6.82 -8.26 1.03
N SER A 66 6.75 -7.34 2.00
CA SER A 66 7.47 -7.40 3.27
C SER A 66 6.63 -6.80 4.39
N MET A 67 6.90 -7.20 5.64
CA MET A 67 6.42 -6.46 6.82
C MET A 67 7.33 -5.29 7.20
N VAL A 68 8.52 -5.21 6.60
CA VAL A 68 9.45 -4.09 6.77
C VAL A 68 9.27 -3.11 5.60
N PRO A 69 9.04 -1.80 5.83
CA PRO A 69 8.84 -0.83 4.74
C PRO A 69 10.01 -0.80 3.75
N MET A 70 9.73 -0.50 2.48
CA MET A 70 10.79 -0.26 1.48
C MET A 70 11.70 0.89 1.93
N GLY A 71 13.01 0.74 1.71
CA GLY A 71 14.02 1.73 2.11
C GLY A 71 14.48 1.63 3.57
N MET A 72 13.91 0.73 4.37
CA MET A 72 14.41 0.40 5.71
C MET A 72 15.49 -0.69 5.66
N TRP A 73 16.43 -0.66 6.61
CA TRP A 73 17.66 -1.47 6.62
C TRP A 73 17.46 -3.00 6.57
N SER A 74 16.32 -3.52 7.02
CA SER A 74 16.02 -4.96 7.02
C SER A 74 14.94 -5.37 6.02
N HIS A 75 14.63 -4.51 5.04
CA HIS A 75 13.65 -4.80 4.01
C HIS A 75 14.09 -5.96 3.12
N ILE A 76 13.22 -6.97 3.02
CA ILE A 76 13.32 -8.07 2.05
C ILE A 76 11.93 -8.40 1.51
N ASP A 77 11.85 -8.74 0.22
CA ASP A 77 10.64 -9.19 -0.46
C ASP A 77 10.30 -10.66 -0.09
N ALA A 78 10.06 -10.92 1.19
CA ALA A 78 9.86 -12.26 1.75
C ALA A 78 8.59 -12.98 1.25
N PHE A 79 7.63 -12.25 0.65
CA PHE A 79 6.33 -12.78 0.22
C PHE A 79 6.06 -12.61 -1.28
N LYS A 80 7.10 -12.44 -2.09
CA LYS A 80 6.96 -12.11 -3.52
C LYS A 80 6.62 -13.32 -4.39
N ASP A 81 7.06 -14.49 -3.96
CA ASP A 81 6.87 -15.78 -4.63
C ASP A 81 5.72 -16.58 -4.02
#